data_AF-A0A497M706-F1
#
_entry.id   AF-A0A497M706-F1
#
_cell.length_a   1.000
_cell.length_b   1.000
_cell.length_c   1.000
_cell.angle_alpha   90.00
_cell.angle_beta   90.00
_cell.angle_gamma   90.00
#
_symmetry.space_group_name_H-M   'P 1'
#
loop_
_entity.id
_entity.type
_entity.pdbx_description
1 polymer ?
#
loop_
_entity_poly.entity_id
_entity_poly.type
_entity_poly.pdbx_seq_one_letter_code
_entity_poly.pdbx_strand_id
1 'polypeptide(L)'
;MKGALVFLVVFIIFLIATIGYPLIPPGKALYRLLGVPETEYPVLGVSASLLVKAIINGVIYGVIAWLVFTLVTRMRKGRSVTS
;
A
#
# COMPACT_ATOMS: atom_id res chain seq x y z
N MET A 1 6.20 -17.32 -3.86
CA MET A 1 6.70 -16.08 -4.48
C MET A 1 5.62 -15.23 -5.16
N LYS A 2 4.64 -15.79 -5.88
CA LYS A 2 3.61 -15.01 -6.60
C LYS A 2 2.86 -13.96 -5.75
N GLY A 3 2.53 -14.28 -4.49
CA GLY A 3 1.87 -13.30 -3.60
C GLY A 3 2.74 -12.10 -3.24
N ALA A 4 4.04 -12.30 -2.99
CA ALA A 4 4.96 -11.20 -2.71
C ALA A 4 5.13 -10.27 -3.92
N LEU A 5 5.06 -10.81 -5.14
CA LEU A 5 5.07 -10.00 -6.36
C LEU A 5 3.81 -9.13 -6.46
N VAL A 6 2.63 -9.67 -6.12
CA VAL A 6 1.38 -8.89 -6.07
C VAL A 6 1.48 -7.75 -5.06
N PHE A 7 1.99 -8.04 -3.86
CA PHE A 7 2.25 -7.02 -2.85
C PHE A 7 3.16 -5.92 -3.40
N LEU A 8 4.30 -6.28 -3.98
CA LEU A 8 5.31 -5.34 -4.46
C LEU A 8 4.77 -4.44 -5.58
N VAL A 9 4.05 -5.01 -6.55
CA VAL A 9 3.46 -4.25 -7.66
C VAL A 9 2.44 -3.25 -7.12
N VAL A 10 1.54 -3.68 -6.24
CA VAL A 10 0.53 -2.78 -5.66
C VAL A 10 1.17 -1.72 -4.77
N PHE A 11 2.19 -2.07 -4.00
CA PHE A 11 2.96 -1.13 -3.19
C PHE A 11 3.56 -0.02 -4.07
N ILE A 12 4.24 -0.36 -5.17
CA ILE A 12 4.85 0.63 -6.08
C ILE A 12 3.79 1.52 -6.71
N ILE A 13 2.67 0.94 -7.17
CA ILE A 13 1.56 1.70 -7.77
C ILE A 13 1.03 2.74 -6.78
N PHE A 14 0.71 2.32 -5.55
CA PHE A 14 0.17 3.23 -4.54
C PHE A 14 1.19 4.24 -4.01
N LEU A 15 2.47 3.89 -4.00
CA LEU A 15 3.55 4.81 -3.66
C LEU A 15 3.60 5.96 -4.67
N ILE A 16 3.67 5.66 -5.97
CA ILE A 16 3.68 6.67 -7.04
C ILE A 16 2.36 7.46 -7.06
N ALA A 17 1.23 6.76 -6.94
CA ALA A 17 -0.09 7.40 -6.92
C ALA A 17 -0.25 8.38 -5.75
N THR A 18 0.27 8.06 -4.56
CA THR A 18 0.15 8.95 -3.40
C THR A 18 1.09 10.16 -3.53
N ILE A 19 2.26 10.01 -4.15
CA ILE A 19 3.14 11.14 -4.46
C ILE A 19 2.43 12.13 -5.40
N GLY A 20 1.74 11.63 -6.43
CA GLY A 20 0.95 12.46 -7.35
C GLY A 20 -0.37 12.98 -6.76
N TYR A 21 -0.98 12.23 -5.84
CA TYR A 21 -2.25 12.58 -5.19
C TYR A 21 -2.19 12.33 -3.66
N PRO A 22 -1.72 13.30 -2.86
CA PRO A 22 -1.50 13.14 -1.41
C PRO A 22 -2.74 12.87 -0.55
N LEU A 23 -3.93 12.99 -1.14
CA LEU A 23 -5.22 12.85 -0.46
C LEU A 23 -5.73 11.40 -0.42
N ILE A 24 -5.01 10.46 -1.04
CA ILE A 24 -5.38 9.03 -1.01
C ILE A 24 -5.42 8.56 0.46
N PRO A 25 -6.59 8.12 0.97
CA PRO A 25 -6.66 7.48 2.28
C PRO A 25 -6.01 6.09 2.22
N PRO A 26 -5.64 5.46 3.34
CA PRO A 26 -5.74 5.97 4.72
C PRO A 26 -4.50 6.77 5.18
N GLY A 27 -3.47 6.94 4.34
CA GLY A 27 -2.17 7.49 4.72
C GLY A 27 -2.25 8.84 5.40
N LYS A 28 -3.02 9.78 4.83
CA LYS A 28 -3.26 11.09 5.45
C LYS A 28 -4.03 10.99 6.78
N ALA A 29 -5.00 10.09 6.88
CA ALA A 29 -5.78 9.90 8.09
C ALA A 29 -4.92 9.32 9.22
N LEU A 30 -4.11 8.30 8.92
CA LEU A 30 -3.20 7.70 9.89
C LEU A 30 -2.09 8.66 10.31
N TYR A 31 -1.51 9.41 9.37
CA TYR A 31 -0.51 10.42 9.69
C TYR A 31 -1.04 11.48 10.68
N ARG A 32 -2.27 11.95 10.46
CA ARG A 32 -2.97 12.87 11.38
C ARG A 32 -3.30 12.22 12.71
N LEU A 33 -3.74 10.96 12.70
CA LEU A 33 -4.06 10.21 13.92
C LEU A 33 -2.83 10.04 14.82
N LEU A 34 -1.65 9.86 14.22
CA LEU A 34 -0.38 9.76 14.94
C LEU A 34 0.12 11.10 15.50
N GLY A 35 -0.56 12.21 15.20
CA GLY A 35 -0.19 13.55 15.69
C GLY A 35 1.17 14.04 15.20
N VAL A 36 1.71 13.45 14.13
CA VAL A 36 3.03 13.81 13.61
C VAL A 36 2.93 15.15 12.88
N PRO A 37 3.76 16.16 13.24
CA PRO A 37 3.75 17.43 12.55
C PRO A 37 4.14 17.25 11.07
N GLU A 38 3.40 17.89 10.18
CA GLU A 38 3.76 17.90 8.76
C GLU A 38 5.02 18.75 8.57
N THR A 39 6.02 18.18 7.91
CA THR A 39 7.30 18.84 7.61
C THR A 39 7.50 18.88 6.10
N GLU A 40 7.92 20.05 5.63
CA GLU A 40 8.29 20.25 4.23
C GLU A 40 9.74 19.85 3.95
N TYR A 41 10.41 19.21 4.92
CA TYR A 41 11.80 18.80 4.77
C TYR A 41 11.93 17.90 3.52
N PRO A 42 12.70 18.33 2.51
CA PRO A 42 12.75 17.62 1.24
C PRO A 42 13.65 16.40 1.36
N VAL A 43 13.10 15.26 0.96
CA VAL A 43 13.82 13.99 0.79
C VAL A 43 13.67 13.59 -0.66
N LEU A 44 14.77 13.60 -1.41
CA LEU A 44 14.77 13.37 -2.86
C LEU A 44 13.83 14.31 -3.64
N GLY A 45 13.66 15.56 -3.17
CA GLY A 45 12.78 16.56 -3.78
C GLY A 45 11.29 16.43 -3.42
N VAL A 46 10.92 15.48 -2.55
CA VAL A 46 9.55 15.26 -2.07
C VAL A 46 9.50 15.52 -0.57
N SER A 47 8.42 16.09 -0.03
CA SER A 47 8.32 16.33 1.42
C SER A 47 8.34 15.01 2.20
N ALA A 48 9.07 14.97 3.32
CA ALA A 48 9.18 13.79 4.17
C ALA A 48 7.80 13.26 4.61
N SER A 49 6.88 14.16 4.98
CA SER A 49 5.51 13.79 5.34
C SER A 49 4.76 13.13 4.18
N LEU A 50 4.97 13.56 2.94
CA LEU A 50 4.35 12.97 1.77
C LEU A 50 4.89 11.56 1.50
N LEU A 51 6.20 11.35 1.64
CA LEU A 51 6.78 10.02 1.52
C LEU A 51 6.25 9.05 2.56
N VAL A 52 6.13 9.49 3.82
CA VAL A 52 5.55 8.65 4.88
C VAL A 52 4.09 8.29 4.57
N LYS A 53 3.27 9.27 4.16
CA LYS A 53 1.89 9.03 3.73
C LYS A 53 1.82 8.03 2.56
N ALA A 54 2.73 8.15 1.58
CA ALA A 54 2.82 7.26 0.42
C ALA A 54 3.22 5.83 0.80
N ILE A 55 4.19 5.67 1.70
CA ILE A 55 4.60 4.35 2.22
C ILE A 55 3.44 3.69 2.97
N ILE A 56 2.74 4.43 3.84
CA ILE A 56 1.59 3.91 4.58
C ILE A 56 0.51 3.39 3.61
N ASN A 57 0.17 4.17 2.59
CA ASN A 57 -0.78 3.75 1.55
C ASN A 57 -0.29 2.50 0.82
N GLY A 58 0.95 2.51 0.33
CA GLY A 58 1.55 1.38 -0.38
C GLY A 58 1.50 0.10 0.43
N VAL A 59 1.85 0.15 1.72
CA VAL A 59 1.81 -1.02 2.61
C VAL A 59 0.39 -1.52 2.81
N ILE A 60 -0.56 -0.64 3.12
CA ILE A 60 -1.93 -1.05 3.44
C ILE A 60 -2.61 -1.67 2.22
N TYR A 61 -2.55 -1.00 1.07
CA TYR A 61 -3.15 -1.53 -0.15
C TYR A 61 -2.41 -2.76 -0.65
N GLY A 62 -1.09 -2.81 -0.51
CA GLY A 62 -0.28 -3.99 -0.80
C GLY A 62 -0.73 -5.20 0.02
N VAL A 63 -0.88 -5.04 1.34
CA VAL A 63 -1.35 -6.10 2.24
C VAL A 63 -2.77 -6.54 1.86
N ILE A 64 -3.69 -5.62 1.63
CA ILE A 64 -5.07 -5.94 1.22
C ILE A 64 -5.06 -6.76 -0.08
N ALA A 65 -4.36 -6.29 -1.11
CA ALA A 65 -4.31 -6.98 -2.40
C ALA A 65 -3.65 -8.36 -2.28
N TRP A 66 -2.58 -8.47 -1.50
CA TRP A 66 -1.92 -9.75 -1.23
C TRP A 66 -2.82 -10.73 -0.48
N LEU A 67 -3.59 -10.27 0.51
CA LEU A 67 -4.56 -11.09 1.23
C LEU A 67 -5.67 -11.59 0.28
N VAL A 68 -6.25 -10.69 -0.52
CA VAL A 68 -7.25 -11.05 -1.54
C VAL A 68 -6.70 -12.09 -2.50
N PHE A 69 -5.51 -11.87 -3.05
CA PHE A 69 -4.84 -12.81 -3.94
C PHE A 69 -4.63 -14.18 -3.29
N THR A 70 -4.17 -14.19 -2.04
CA THR A 70 -3.90 -15.42 -1.29
C THR A 70 -5.19 -16.20 -1.03
N LEU A 71 -6.27 -15.52 -0.62
CA LEU A 71 -7.56 -16.14 -0.38
C LEU A 71 -8.17 -16.71 -1.66
N VAL A 72 -8.19 -15.93 -2.74
CA VAL A 72 -8.72 -16.38 -4.05
C VAL A 72 -7.95 -17.58 -4.59
N THR A 73 -6.61 -17.56 -4.47
CA THR A 73 -5.76 -18.66 -4.93
C THR A 73 -6.00 -19.93 -4.12
N ARG A 74 -6.15 -19.81 -2.79
CA ARG A 74 -6.48 -20.96 -1.91
C ARG A 74 -7.85 -21.55 -2.25
N MET A 75 -8.87 -20.72 -2.44
CA MET A 75 -10.21 -21.17 -2.80
C MET A 75 -10.24 -21.91 -4.15
N ARG A 76 -9.52 -21.39 -5.16
CA ARG A 76 -9.43 -22.05 -6.48
C ARG A 76 -8.74 -23.40 -6.41
N LYS A 77 -7.69 -23.53 -5.60
CA LYS A 77 -6.96 -24.81 -5.41
C LYS A 77 -7.80 -25.85 -4.66
N GLY A 78 -8.64 -25.44 -3.70
CA GLY A 78 -9.55 -26.36 -3.02
C GLY A 78 -10.61 -26.96 -3.94
N ARG A 79 -11.10 -26.18 -4.92
CA ARG A 79 -12.14 -26.60 -5.86
C ARG A 79 -11.68 -27.62 -6.91
N SER A 80 -10.38 -27.67 -7.20
CA SER A 80 -9.81 -28.61 -8.18
C SER A 80 -9.52 -30.00 -7.62
N VAL A 81 -9.66 -30.21 -6.31
CA VAL A 81 -9.39 -31.52 -5.65
C VAL A 81 -10.69 -32.33 -5.46
N THR A 82 -11.86 -31.69 -5.59
CA THR A 82 -13.18 -32.31 -5.42
C THR A 82 -13.93 -32.56 -6.74
N SER A 83 -13.22 -32.52 -7.88
CA SER A 83 -13.78 -32.82 -9.21
C SER A 83 -13.12 -34.02 -9.83
#